data_AF-A0A399ZVG9-F1
#
_entry.id   AF-A0A399ZVG9-F1
#
_cell.length_a   1.000
_cell.length_b   1.000
_cell.length_c   1.000
_cell.angle_alpha   90.00
_cell.angle_beta   90.00
_cell.angle_gamma   90.00
#
_symmetry.space_group_name_H-M   'P 1'
#
loop_
_entity.id
_entity.type
_entity.pdbx_description
1 polymer ?
#
loop_
_entity_poly.entity_id
_entity_poly.type
_entity_poly.pdbx_seq_one_letter_code
_entity_poly.pdbx_strand_id
1 'polypeptide(L)'
;MIFIALGAALFLGAAGWFYLDNLVKHPAALTLPERIAGLSLTDQMTGAEAAENFINLHNQRFPITSGAIGFYGGNQTTIWAAGVPFNFMVAGMVNSMRDKISEGKSPFTPTNEYLFAGRTVYELEGMGQRHFYFQSNNLIVWLAADPSIADEAIEQILEAYP
;
A
#
# COMPACT_ATOMS: atom_id res chain seq x y z
N MET A 1 9.20 -38.25 23.90
CA MET A 1 8.15 -37.46 23.21
C MET A 1 8.42 -35.94 23.28
N ILE A 2 8.78 -35.37 24.43
CA ILE A 2 9.07 -33.92 24.58
C ILE A 2 10.17 -33.40 23.63
N PHE A 3 11.27 -34.13 23.44
CA PHE A 3 12.37 -33.71 22.55
C PHE A 3 11.99 -33.71 21.06
N ILE A 4 11.09 -34.60 20.63
CA ILE A 4 10.57 -34.64 19.25
C ILE A 4 9.63 -33.45 19.02
N ALA A 5 8.77 -33.14 19.99
CA ALA A 5 7.87 -31.99 19.92
C ALA A 5 8.65 -30.65 19.91
N LEU A 6 9.71 -30.54 20.73
CA LEU A 6 10.56 -29.34 20.75
C LEU A 6 11.37 -29.19 19.46
N GLY A 7 11.91 -30.29 18.91
CA GLY A 7 12.59 -30.29 17.62
C GLY A 7 11.68 -29.88 16.46
N ALA A 8 10.44 -30.40 16.44
CA ALA A 8 9.44 -30.01 15.44
C ALA A 8 9.07 -28.52 15.55
N ALA A 9 8.89 -28.00 16.77
CA ALA A 9 8.58 -26.58 16.98
C ALA A 9 9.72 -25.66 16.50
N LEU A 10 10.98 -26.01 16.80
CA LEU A 10 12.14 -25.26 16.33
C LEU A 10 12.28 -25.29 14.80
N PHE A 11 12.04 -26.45 14.18
CA PHE A 11 12.06 -26.59 12.72
C PHE A 11 10.97 -25.75 12.05
N LEU A 12 9.73 -25.79 12.57
CA LEU A 12 8.62 -24.98 12.07
C LEU A 12 8.89 -23.49 12.24
N GLY A 13 9.47 -23.08 13.37
CA GLY A 13 9.87 -21.70 13.60
C GLY A 13 10.95 -21.22 12.61
N ALA A 14 11.98 -22.03 12.39
CA ALA A 14 13.04 -21.72 11.42
C ALA A 14 12.50 -21.66 9.99
N ALA A 15 11.68 -22.65 9.57
CA ALA A 15 11.06 -22.66 8.25
C ALA A 15 10.16 -21.44 8.03
N GLY A 16 9.37 -21.05 9.03
CA GLY A 16 8.56 -19.83 9.00
C GLY A 16 9.41 -18.56 8.86
N TRP A 17 10.52 -18.49 9.59
CA TRP A 17 11.46 -17.36 9.47
C TRP A 17 12.08 -17.25 8.07
N PHE A 18 12.58 -18.36 7.52
CA PHE A 18 13.14 -18.39 6.16
C PHE A 18 12.12 -18.00 5.10
N TYR A 19 10.87 -18.44 5.25
CA TYR A 19 9.81 -18.07 4.34
C TYR A 19 9.53 -16.57 4.36
N LEU A 20 9.43 -15.96 5.55
CA LEU A 20 9.23 -14.52 5.69
C LEU A 20 10.39 -13.70 5.14
N ASP A 21 11.62 -14.11 5.44
CA ASP A 21 12.84 -13.47 4.92
C ASP A 21 12.89 -13.53 3.38
N ASN A 22 12.50 -14.66 2.79
CA ASN A 22 12.43 -14.82 1.33
C ASN A 22 11.38 -13.88 0.70
N LEU A 23 10.20 -13.74 1.31
CA LEU A 23 9.17 -12.82 0.81
C LEU A 23 9.62 -11.36 0.81
N VAL A 24 10.38 -10.95 1.83
CA VAL A 24 10.89 -9.57 1.93
C VAL A 24 12.04 -9.34 0.95
N LYS A 25 12.90 -10.33 0.72
CA LYS A 25 14.01 -10.25 -0.24
C LYS A 25 13.55 -10.27 -1.70
N HIS A 26 12.39 -10.87 -1.96
CA HIS A 26 11.83 -10.99 -3.30
C HIS A 26 10.38 -10.50 -3.36
N PRO A 27 10.16 -9.17 -3.26
CA PRO A 27 8.80 -8.63 -3.30
C PRO A 27 8.10 -8.96 -4.62
N ALA A 28 6.88 -9.49 -4.52
CA ALA A 28 6.07 -9.86 -5.67
C ALA A 28 5.52 -8.63 -6.43
N ALA A 29 5.34 -8.76 -7.74
CA ALA A 29 4.62 -7.77 -8.52
C ALA A 29 3.12 -7.80 -8.20
N LEU A 30 2.53 -6.62 -8.01
CA LEU A 30 1.07 -6.48 -7.93
C LEU A 30 0.52 -6.10 -9.29
N THR A 31 -0.70 -6.56 -9.58
CA THR A 31 -1.45 -6.14 -10.76
C THR A 31 -2.07 -4.77 -10.51
N LEU A 32 -1.99 -3.90 -11.52
CA LEU A 32 -2.64 -2.59 -11.55
C LEU A 32 -3.78 -2.62 -12.58
N PRO A 33 -4.87 -1.87 -12.37
CA PRO A 33 -5.89 -1.67 -13.40
C PRO A 33 -5.27 -1.10 -14.68
N GLU A 34 -5.72 -1.53 -15.86
CA GLU A 34 -5.25 -0.94 -17.12
C GLU A 34 -5.80 0.48 -17.34
N ARG A 35 -6.93 0.81 -16.69
CA ARG A 35 -7.60 2.10 -16.78
C ARG A 35 -8.24 2.50 -15.47
N ILE A 36 -8.28 3.80 -15.20
CA ILE A 36 -8.97 4.41 -14.06
C ILE A 36 -9.53 5.76 -14.50
N ALA A 37 -10.79 6.03 -14.20
CA ALA A 37 -11.46 7.30 -14.48
C ALA A 37 -11.24 7.79 -15.94
N GLY A 38 -11.37 6.86 -16.89
CA GLY A 38 -11.11 7.11 -18.31
C GLY A 38 -9.64 7.21 -18.73
N LEU A 39 -8.69 7.35 -17.80
CA LEU A 39 -7.25 7.39 -18.07
C LEU A 39 -6.69 5.99 -18.29
N SER A 40 -5.73 5.87 -19.21
CA SER A 40 -4.99 4.61 -19.43
C SER A 40 -3.72 4.59 -18.60
N LEU A 41 -3.30 3.40 -18.16
CA LEU A 41 -2.00 3.17 -17.56
C LEU A 41 -0.90 3.51 -18.58
N THR A 42 -0.12 4.52 -18.27
CA THR A 42 0.94 5.04 -19.16
C THR A 42 2.32 4.54 -18.80
N ASP A 43 2.56 4.28 -17.51
CA ASP A 43 3.81 3.72 -17.02
C ASP A 43 3.57 2.96 -15.72
N GLN A 44 4.44 2.00 -15.38
CA GLN A 44 4.35 1.26 -14.14
C GLN A 44 5.70 0.73 -13.66
N MET A 45 5.80 0.60 -12.34
CA MET A 45 6.89 -0.06 -11.63
C MET A 45 6.28 -1.16 -10.76
N THR A 46 6.86 -2.37 -10.72
CA THR A 46 6.29 -3.47 -9.92
C THR A 46 7.37 -4.30 -9.23
N GLY A 47 6.96 -5.10 -8.23
CA GLY A 47 7.84 -6.03 -7.55
C GLY A 47 8.89 -5.31 -6.70
N ALA A 48 10.14 -5.79 -6.78
CA ALA A 48 11.25 -5.28 -5.99
C ALA A 48 11.51 -3.78 -6.21
N GLU A 49 11.39 -3.29 -7.44
CA GLU A 49 11.63 -1.89 -7.77
C GLU A 49 10.60 -0.96 -7.09
N ALA A 50 9.31 -1.34 -7.17
CA ALA A 50 8.23 -0.61 -6.51
C ALA A 50 8.34 -0.67 -4.98
N ALA A 51 8.73 -1.83 -4.44
CA ALA A 51 8.94 -2.00 -3.01
C ALA A 51 10.09 -1.11 -2.50
N GLU A 52 11.19 -1.02 -3.22
CA GLU A 52 12.32 -0.13 -2.89
C GLU A 52 11.90 1.34 -2.94
N ASN A 53 11.16 1.75 -3.97
CA ASN A 53 10.62 3.10 -4.08
C ASN A 53 9.74 3.45 -2.86
N PHE A 54 8.84 2.54 -2.47
CA PHE A 54 7.97 2.72 -1.31
C PHE A 54 8.75 2.86 0.00
N ILE A 55 9.78 2.02 0.21
CA ILE A 55 10.64 2.07 1.40
C ILE A 55 11.37 3.42 1.51
N ASN A 56 11.89 3.91 0.38
CA ASN A 56 12.61 5.17 0.31
C ASN A 56 11.72 6.38 0.63
N LEU A 57 10.45 6.36 0.21
CA LEU A 57 9.50 7.45 0.49
C LEU A 57 9.19 7.57 1.98
N HIS A 58 9.05 6.45 2.68
CA HIS A 58 8.59 6.46 4.08
C HIS A 58 9.71 6.49 5.12
N ASN A 59 10.98 6.36 4.71
CA ASN A 59 12.16 6.28 5.58
C ASN A 59 11.97 5.28 6.75
N GLN A 60 11.14 4.25 6.53
CA GLN A 60 10.74 3.26 7.53
C GLN A 60 10.97 1.87 6.96
N ARG A 61 11.43 0.96 7.83
CA ARG A 61 11.62 -0.45 7.46
C ARG A 61 10.33 -1.21 7.67
N PHE A 62 9.39 -1.05 6.74
CA PHE A 62 8.28 -1.97 6.63
C PHE A 62 8.75 -3.23 5.89
N PRO A 63 8.35 -4.45 6.32
CA PRO A 63 8.69 -5.68 5.62
C PRO A 63 7.83 -5.78 4.35
N ILE A 64 8.14 -4.98 3.34
CA ILE A 64 7.40 -4.98 2.07
C ILE A 64 7.66 -6.30 1.35
N THR A 65 6.58 -6.96 0.92
CA THR A 65 6.57 -8.29 0.28
C THR A 65 5.93 -8.27 -1.10
N SER A 66 5.33 -7.15 -1.49
CA SER A 66 4.86 -6.91 -2.84
C SER A 66 4.74 -5.41 -3.10
N GLY A 67 4.83 -5.00 -4.37
CA GLY A 67 4.77 -3.60 -4.74
C GLY A 67 4.25 -3.37 -6.16
N ALA A 68 3.53 -2.27 -6.34
CA ALA A 68 3.27 -1.67 -7.63
C ALA A 68 3.11 -0.14 -7.50
N ILE A 69 3.59 0.57 -8.52
CA ILE A 69 3.34 1.99 -8.74
C ILE A 69 2.83 2.14 -10.16
N GLY A 70 1.67 2.76 -10.34
CA GLY A 70 1.06 2.95 -11.65
C GLY A 70 0.82 4.43 -11.93
N PHE A 71 1.19 4.88 -13.12
CA PHE A 71 1.00 6.25 -13.59
C PHE A 71 -0.02 6.28 -14.72
N TYR A 72 -1.07 7.08 -14.59
CA TYR A 72 -2.18 7.15 -15.52
C TYR A 72 -2.30 8.54 -16.12
N GLY A 73 -2.59 8.61 -17.42
CA GLY A 73 -2.83 9.88 -18.13
C GLY A 73 -1.64 10.84 -18.08
N GLY A 74 -0.40 10.35 -17.99
CA GLY A 74 0.78 11.20 -17.86
C GLY A 74 0.91 11.86 -16.48
N ASN A 75 0.73 11.08 -15.41
CA ASN A 75 0.80 11.48 -14.00
C ASN A 75 -0.39 12.30 -13.48
N GLN A 76 -1.51 12.34 -14.21
CA GLN A 76 -2.76 12.90 -13.69
C GLN A 76 -3.31 12.08 -12.53
N THR A 77 -3.06 10.77 -12.54
CA THR A 77 -3.36 9.88 -11.43
C THR A 77 -2.20 8.93 -11.21
N THR A 78 -1.84 8.71 -9.96
CA THR A 78 -0.79 7.78 -9.56
C THR A 78 -1.28 6.90 -8.42
N ILE A 79 -0.96 5.61 -8.50
CA ILE A 79 -1.24 4.64 -7.44
C ILE A 79 0.06 4.11 -6.91
N TRP A 80 0.14 3.96 -5.60
CA TRP A 80 1.12 3.14 -4.92
C TRP A 80 0.36 2.04 -4.15
N ALA A 81 0.69 0.79 -4.42
CA ALA A 81 0.20 -0.36 -3.68
C ALA A 81 1.40 -1.14 -3.12
N ALA A 82 1.42 -1.39 -1.82
CA ALA A 82 2.49 -2.14 -1.18
C ALA A 82 1.92 -3.17 -0.20
N GLY A 83 2.42 -4.40 -0.26
CA GLY A 83 1.97 -5.49 0.60
C GLY A 83 2.96 -5.84 1.69
N VAL A 84 2.45 -6.29 2.82
CA VAL A 84 3.23 -6.81 3.97
C VAL A 84 2.78 -8.23 4.32
N PRO A 85 3.54 -9.02 5.12
CA PRO A 85 3.18 -10.40 5.39
C PRO A 85 1.84 -10.61 6.10
N PHE A 86 1.39 -9.64 6.92
CA PHE A 86 0.19 -9.79 7.77
C PHE A 86 -0.63 -8.50 7.82
N ASN A 87 -1.96 -8.62 7.79
CA ASN A 87 -2.92 -7.51 7.76
C ASN A 87 -2.73 -6.50 8.92
N PHE A 88 -2.40 -6.97 10.13
CA PHE A 88 -2.22 -6.08 11.29
C PHE A 88 -1.03 -5.11 11.10
N MET A 89 -0.05 -5.46 10.26
CA MET A 89 1.08 -4.59 9.97
C MET A 89 0.67 -3.42 9.06
N VAL A 90 -0.30 -3.60 8.16
CA VAL A 90 -0.85 -2.49 7.36
C VAL A 90 -1.53 -1.47 8.26
N ALA A 91 -2.33 -1.91 9.24
CA ALA A 91 -2.96 -1.00 10.19
C ALA A 91 -1.92 -0.14 10.93
N GLY A 92 -0.76 -0.71 11.28
CA GLY A 92 0.38 0.02 11.82
C GLY A 92 0.95 1.06 10.85
N MET A 93 1.06 0.73 9.56
CA MET A 93 1.51 1.65 8.51
C MET A 93 0.54 2.82 8.32
N VAL A 94 -0.76 2.53 8.18
CA VAL A 94 -1.84 3.53 8.05
C VAL A 94 -1.83 4.50 9.23
N ASN A 95 -1.78 3.97 10.45
CA ASN A 95 -1.71 4.79 11.66
C ASN A 95 -0.44 5.66 11.68
N SER A 96 0.72 5.09 11.33
CA SER A 96 1.97 5.86 11.27
C SER A 96 1.92 6.99 10.24
N MET A 97 1.25 6.81 9.09
CA MET A 97 1.08 7.88 8.10
C MET A 97 0.13 8.96 8.62
N ARG A 98 -1.02 8.57 9.17
CA ARG A 98 -1.99 9.49 9.75
C ARG A 98 -1.36 10.37 10.82
N ASP A 99 -0.62 9.76 11.75
CA ASP A 99 0.03 10.47 12.85
C ASP A 99 1.06 11.48 12.31
N LYS A 100 1.93 11.07 11.37
CA LYS A 100 2.90 11.96 10.71
C LYS A 100 2.25 13.13 9.95
N ILE A 101 1.12 12.90 9.29
CA ILE A 101 0.36 13.95 8.60
C ILE A 101 -0.23 14.93 9.63
N SER A 102 -0.78 14.40 10.73
CA SER A 102 -1.38 15.21 11.80
C SER A 102 -0.40 16.11 12.55
N GLU A 103 0.91 15.77 12.55
CA GLU A 103 1.97 16.63 13.08
C GLU A 103 2.13 17.95 12.30
N GLY A 104 1.51 18.09 11.12
CA GLY A 104 1.52 19.31 10.32
C GLY A 104 2.83 19.59 9.58
N LYS A 105 3.74 18.62 9.54
CA LYS A 105 5.04 18.69 8.82
C LYS A 105 5.02 18.01 7.45
N SER A 106 3.83 17.72 6.94
CA SER A 106 3.61 17.10 5.64
C SER A 106 3.00 18.12 4.67
N PRO A 107 3.17 17.94 3.34
CA PRO A 107 2.51 18.77 2.34
C PRO A 107 1.01 18.45 2.19
N PHE A 108 0.48 17.55 3.01
CA PHE A 108 -0.90 17.08 2.94
C PHE A 108 -1.76 17.63 4.08
N THR A 109 -2.99 17.99 3.75
CA THR A 109 -4.02 18.44 4.70
C THR A 109 -5.16 17.42 4.69
N PRO A 110 -5.51 16.81 5.83
CA PRO A 110 -6.69 15.95 5.92
C PRO A 110 -7.97 16.72 5.62
N THR A 111 -8.82 16.16 4.76
CA THR A 111 -10.09 16.79 4.37
C THR A 111 -11.30 15.96 4.78
N ASN A 112 -11.18 14.63 4.77
CA ASN A 112 -12.27 13.73 5.10
C ASN A 112 -11.77 12.36 5.59
N GLU A 113 -12.62 11.62 6.29
CA GLU A 113 -12.42 10.23 6.70
C GLU A 113 -13.79 9.53 6.68
N TYR A 114 -13.90 8.42 5.96
CA TYR A 114 -15.17 7.70 5.84
C TYR A 114 -15.00 6.19 5.78
N LEU A 115 -16.07 5.47 6.12
CA LEU A 115 -16.12 4.02 6.06
C LEU A 115 -16.68 3.57 4.70
N PHE A 116 -15.97 2.68 4.02
CA PHE A 116 -16.42 2.02 2.80
C PHE A 116 -16.20 0.51 2.94
N ALA A 117 -17.26 -0.29 2.75
CA ALA A 117 -17.18 -1.77 2.85
C ALA A 117 -16.46 -2.31 4.12
N GLY A 118 -16.57 -1.61 5.25
CA GLY A 118 -15.97 -2.03 6.53
C GLY A 118 -14.50 -1.64 6.73
N ARG A 119 -13.91 -0.84 5.83
CA ARG A 119 -12.58 -0.24 5.98
C ARG A 119 -12.65 1.28 5.96
N THR A 120 -11.72 1.92 6.65
CA THR A 120 -11.59 3.37 6.64
C THR A 120 -10.82 3.83 5.41
N VAL A 121 -11.35 4.84 4.72
CA VAL A 121 -10.69 5.58 3.65
C VAL A 121 -10.38 6.98 4.18
N TYR A 122 -9.12 7.36 4.09
CA TYR A 122 -8.63 8.67 4.50
C TYR A 122 -8.44 9.54 3.27
N GLU A 123 -8.96 10.75 3.31
CA GLU A 123 -8.86 11.73 2.22
C GLU A 123 -7.99 12.91 2.64
N LEU A 124 -7.10 13.31 1.74
CA LEU A 124 -6.23 14.47 1.91
C LEU A 124 -6.23 15.33 0.64
N GLU A 125 -5.85 16.58 0.81
CA GLU A 125 -5.42 17.45 -0.29
C GLU A 125 -3.94 17.80 -0.14
N GLY A 126 -3.23 17.92 -1.25
CA GLY A 126 -1.84 18.37 -1.25
C GLY A 126 -1.24 18.32 -2.64
N MET A 127 -0.20 19.09 -2.89
CA MET A 127 0.55 19.06 -4.17
C MET A 127 -0.32 19.23 -5.44
N GLY A 128 -1.49 19.86 -5.33
CA GLY A 128 -2.44 20.05 -6.44
C GLY A 128 -3.32 18.83 -6.76
N GLN A 129 -3.30 17.79 -5.93
CA GLN A 129 -4.08 16.57 -6.11
C GLN A 129 -4.94 16.27 -4.87
N ARG A 130 -6.00 15.48 -5.09
CA ARG A 130 -6.70 14.78 -4.01
C ARG A 130 -6.02 13.43 -3.79
N HIS A 131 -5.85 13.07 -2.53
CA HIS A 131 -5.21 11.83 -2.14
C HIS A 131 -6.14 10.98 -1.31
N PHE A 132 -6.05 9.68 -1.51
CA PHE A 132 -6.78 8.70 -0.74
C PHE A 132 -5.83 7.60 -0.31
N TYR A 133 -5.92 7.17 0.94
CA TYR A 133 -5.21 5.98 1.38
C TYR A 133 -6.07 5.10 2.26
N PHE A 134 -5.90 3.80 2.10
CA PHE A 134 -6.70 2.79 2.79
C PHE A 134 -5.96 1.45 2.82
N GLN A 135 -6.49 0.55 3.65
CA GLN A 135 -6.06 -0.84 3.72
C GLN A 135 -6.94 -1.72 2.84
N SER A 136 -6.33 -2.59 2.04
CA SER A 136 -6.98 -3.70 1.33
C SER A 136 -6.26 -4.99 1.71
N ASN A 137 -6.86 -5.81 2.58
CA ASN A 137 -6.23 -6.98 3.18
C ASN A 137 -4.84 -6.68 3.80
N ASN A 138 -3.78 -7.27 3.24
CA ASN A 138 -2.39 -7.06 3.63
C ASN A 138 -1.69 -6.00 2.78
N LEU A 139 -2.44 -5.24 1.97
CA LEU A 139 -1.96 -4.13 1.16
C LEU A 139 -2.33 -2.79 1.77
N ILE A 140 -1.41 -1.84 1.65
CA ILE A 140 -1.71 -0.43 1.73
C ILE A 140 -1.81 0.14 0.32
N VAL A 141 -2.85 0.91 0.06
CA VAL A 141 -3.06 1.58 -1.23
C VAL A 141 -3.10 3.07 -0.99
N TRP A 142 -2.35 3.80 -1.80
CA TRP A 142 -2.35 5.26 -1.87
C TRP A 142 -2.67 5.68 -3.30
N LEU A 143 -3.71 6.47 -3.47
CA LEU A 143 -4.13 7.08 -4.73
C LEU A 143 -3.85 8.58 -4.65
N ALA A 144 -3.21 9.14 -5.66
CA ALA A 144 -3.16 10.58 -5.93
C ALA A 144 -3.88 10.83 -7.25
N ALA A 145 -4.89 11.68 -7.28
CA ALA A 145 -5.69 11.95 -8.46
C ALA A 145 -5.88 13.45 -8.67
N ASP A 146 -5.93 13.87 -9.92
CA ASP A 146 -6.39 15.21 -10.29
C ASP A 146 -7.79 15.45 -9.71
N PRO A 147 -8.07 16.62 -9.09
CA PRO A 147 -9.33 16.87 -8.42
C PRO A 147 -10.57 16.70 -9.32
N SER A 148 -10.45 16.91 -10.63
CA SER A 148 -11.57 16.80 -11.58
C SER A 148 -12.06 15.37 -11.82
N ILE A 149 -11.23 14.37 -11.51
CA ILE A 149 -11.54 12.94 -11.71
C ILE A 149 -11.44 12.10 -10.41
N ALA A 150 -11.11 12.75 -9.29
CA ALA A 150 -10.77 12.08 -8.04
C ALA A 150 -11.89 11.18 -7.49
N ASP A 151 -13.15 11.62 -7.58
CA ASP A 151 -14.30 10.84 -7.08
C ASP A 151 -14.50 9.55 -7.89
N GLU A 152 -14.45 9.64 -9.22
CA GLU A 152 -14.54 8.45 -10.09
C GLU A 152 -13.33 7.52 -9.89
N ALA A 153 -12.14 8.10 -9.72
CA ALA A 153 -10.92 7.33 -9.54
C ALA A 153 -10.93 6.53 -8.23
N ILE A 154 -11.38 7.12 -7.11
CA ILE A 154 -11.43 6.41 -5.84
C ILE A 154 -12.49 5.30 -5.84
N GLU A 155 -13.64 5.49 -6.46
CA GLU A 155 -14.66 4.44 -6.59
C GLU A 155 -14.10 3.20 -7.30
N GLN A 156 -13.46 3.37 -8.45
CA GLN A 156 -12.87 2.27 -9.22
C GLN A 156 -11.70 1.60 -8.47
N ILE A 157 -10.92 2.37 -7.71
CA ILE A 157 -9.80 1.84 -6.94
C ILE A 157 -10.22 1.10 -5.69
N LEU A 158 -11.33 1.50 -5.06
CA LEU A 158 -11.91 0.73 -3.97
C LEU A 158 -12.44 -0.63 -4.47
N GLU A 159 -12.93 -0.72 -5.70
CA GLU A 159 -13.35 -1.99 -6.31
C GLU A 159 -12.15 -2.87 -6.72
N ALA A 160 -11.12 -2.27 -7.32
CA ALA A 160 -9.92 -2.99 -7.76
C ALA A 160 -9.10 -3.58 -6.60
N TYR A 161 -9.16 -2.94 -5.43
CA TYR A 161 -8.49 -3.36 -4.21
C TYR A 161 -9.51 -3.53 -3.07
N PRO A 162 -10.20 -4.69 -2.96
CA PRO A 162 -11.23 -4.95 -1.95
C PRO A 162 -10.69 -5.26 -0.54
#